data_AF-A0A924L666-F1
#
_entry.id   AF-A0A924L666-F1
#
_cell.length_a   1.000
_cell.length_b   1.000
_cell.length_c   1.000
_cell.angle_alpha   90.00
_cell.angle_beta   90.00
_cell.angle_gamma   90.00
#
_symmetry.space_group_name_H-M   'P 1'
#
loop_
_entity.id
_entity.type
_entity.pdbx_description
1 polymer ?
#
loop_
_entity_poly.entity_id
_entity_poly.type
_entity_poly.pdbx_seq_one_letter_code
_entity_poly.pdbx_strand_id
1 'polypeptide(L)'
;MTSLHTVSIVIPVYRGSAHLPSLLEEIALLTEAQSTPAGHTFEVTELILVHDCGPDHSDRVIREANDAYEWVRPVWLSRNFGQHPATIAGMAS
;
A
#
# COMPACT_ATOMS: atom_id res chain seq x y z
N MET A 1 18.06 19.00 13.97
CA MET A 1 16.69 18.76 13.49
C MET A 1 16.72 17.46 12.71
N THR A 2 15.99 16.44 13.15
CA THR A 2 15.81 15.23 12.35
C THR A 2 14.95 15.60 11.14
N SER A 3 15.37 15.20 9.94
CA SER A 3 14.56 15.40 8.73
C SER A 3 13.32 14.52 8.83
N LEU A 4 12.18 15.02 8.32
CA LEU A 4 11.01 14.17 8.10
C LEU A 4 11.36 13.11 7.06
N HIS A 5 11.12 11.84 7.39
CA HIS A 5 11.27 10.72 6.46
C HIS A 5 9.92 10.39 5.82
N THR A 6 9.87 10.32 4.50
CA THR A 6 8.70 9.83 3.78
C THR A 6 8.81 8.32 3.61
N VAL A 7 7.70 7.61 3.76
CA VAL A 7 7.64 6.14 3.64
C VAL A 7 6.62 5.76 2.57
N SER A 8 7.05 4.95 1.60
CA SER A 8 6.17 4.24 0.67
C SER A 8 6.00 2.79 1.14
N ILE A 9 4.77 2.31 1.20
CA ILE A 9 4.44 0.92 1.53
C ILE A 9 4.08 0.19 0.24
N VAL A 10 4.72 -0.94 -0.04
CA VAL A 10 4.42 -1.78 -1.21
C VAL A 10 3.80 -3.09 -0.77
N ILE A 11 2.60 -3.39 -1.24
CA ILE A 11 1.85 -4.60 -0.87
C ILE A 11 1.41 -5.36 -2.11
N PRO A 12 2.02 -6.52 -2.39
CA PRO A 12 1.45 -7.51 -3.30
C PRO A 12 0.10 -8.02 -2.77
N VAL A 13 -0.93 -7.96 -3.61
CA VAL A 13 -2.29 -8.37 -3.25
C VAL A 13 -2.68 -9.59 -4.08
N TYR A 14 -2.81 -10.73 -3.39
CA TYR A 14 -3.45 -11.94 -3.89
C TYR A 14 -4.40 -12.47 -2.81
N ARG A 15 -5.71 -12.48 -3.09
CA ARG A 15 -6.76 -12.83 -2.12
C ARG A 15 -6.87 -11.90 -0.90
N GLY A 16 -6.74 -10.59 -1.11
CA GLY A 16 -6.71 -9.58 -0.06
C GLY A 16 -8.05 -8.94 0.30
N SER A 17 -9.16 -9.27 -0.37
CA SER A 17 -10.41 -8.48 -0.28
C SER A 17 -10.96 -8.37 1.15
N ALA A 18 -10.75 -9.40 1.98
CA ALA A 18 -11.22 -9.43 3.37
C ALA A 18 -10.34 -8.63 4.35
N HIS A 19 -9.08 -8.34 3.98
CA HIS A 19 -8.09 -7.75 4.88
C HIS A 19 -7.73 -6.31 4.51
N LEU A 20 -7.86 -5.95 3.23
CA LEU A 20 -7.54 -4.61 2.75
C LEU A 20 -8.29 -3.49 3.50
N PRO A 21 -9.59 -3.61 3.83
CA PRO A 21 -10.29 -2.51 4.51
C PRO A 21 -9.68 -2.14 5.87
N SER A 22 -9.45 -3.13 6.75
CA SER A 22 -8.84 -2.86 8.06
C SER A 22 -7.39 -2.40 7.93
N LEU A 23 -6.64 -2.93 6.96
CA LEU A 23 -5.27 -2.50 6.69
C LEU A 23 -5.19 -1.03 6.24
N LEU A 24 -6.15 -0.58 5.41
CA LEU A 24 -6.22 0.82 4.99
C LEU A 24 -6.52 1.75 6.16
N GLU A 25 -7.43 1.36 7.06
CA GLU A 25 -7.72 2.11 8.29
C GLU A 25 -6.47 2.24 9.18
N GLU A 26 -5.71 1.16 9.34
CA GLU A 26 -4.45 1.19 10.11
C GLU A 26 -3.39 2.08 9.45
N ILE A 27 -3.24 2.01 8.13
CA ILE A 27 -2.26 2.83 7.39
C ILE A 27 -2.67 4.31 7.36
N ALA A 28 -3.96 4.64 7.33
CA ALA A 28 -4.44 6.02 7.37
C ALA A 28 -3.95 6.77 8.62
N LEU A 29 -3.83 6.07 9.77
CA LEU A 29 -3.25 6.64 10.98
C LEU A 29 -1.74 6.92 10.85
N LEU A 30 -1.10 6.32 9.85
CA LEU A 30 0.32 6.46 9.56
C LEU A 30 0.64 7.55 8.54
N THR A 31 -0.37 8.16 7.91
CA THR A 31 -0.17 9.20 6.89
C THR A 31 0.05 10.60 7.46
N GLU A 32 -0.14 10.77 8.77
CA GLU A 32 0.25 11.97 9.49
C GLU A 32 1.66 11.82 10.09
N ALA A 33 2.40 12.92 10.12
CA ALA A 33 3.75 12.96 10.68
C ALA A 33 3.78 12.51 12.14
N GLN A 34 4.61 11.51 12.43
CA GLN A 34 4.74 10.90 13.74
C GLN A 34 6.17 10.52 14.06
N SER A 35 6.45 10.20 15.32
CA SER A 35 7.80 9.91 15.81
C SER A 35 7.97 8.46 16.23
N THR A 36 9.06 7.85 15.79
CA THR A 36 9.50 6.53 16.28
C THR A 36 10.05 6.64 17.70
N PRO A 37 10.15 5.52 18.46
CA PRO A 37 10.77 5.51 19.79
C PRO A 37 12.23 6.01 19.82
N ALA A 38 12.94 5.95 18.69
CA ALA A 38 14.31 6.44 18.53
C ALA A 38 14.39 7.94 18.16
N GLY A 39 13.25 8.64 18.07
CA GLY A 39 13.20 10.08 17.79
C GLY A 39 13.26 10.47 16.30
N HIS A 40 13.11 9.50 15.39
CA HIS A 40 12.96 9.80 13.96
C HIS A 40 11.52 10.17 13.64
N THR A 41 11.32 11.26 12.90
CA THR A 41 10.00 11.67 12.40
C THR A 41 9.77 11.06 11.03
N PHE A 42 8.60 10.48 10.80
CA PHE A 42 8.20 9.93 9.51
C PHE A 42 6.71 10.15 9.24
N GLU A 43 6.32 10.02 7.98
CA GLU A 43 4.93 9.89 7.55
C GLU A 43 4.85 8.91 6.38
N VAL A 44 3.75 8.17 6.27
CA VAL A 44 3.45 7.35 5.10
C VAL A 44 2.83 8.26 4.04
N THR A 45 3.54 8.46 2.94
CA THR A 45 3.06 9.33 1.86
C THR A 45 2.39 8.55 0.73
N GLU A 46 2.59 7.24 0.69
CA GLU A 46 2.18 6.39 -0.43
C GLU A 46 1.95 4.95 0.00
N LEU A 47 0.84 4.36 -0.45
CA LEU A 47 0.56 2.92 -0.40
C LEU A 47 0.38 2.38 -1.81
N ILE A 48 1.31 1.57 -2.26
CA ILE A 48 1.31 0.91 -3.56
C ILE A 48 0.68 -0.48 -3.41
N LEU A 49 -0.55 -0.64 -3.90
CA LEU A 49 -1.26 -1.91 -3.92
C LEU A 49 -1.06 -2.60 -5.26
N VAL A 50 -0.25 -3.66 -5.28
CA VAL A 50 0.08 -4.41 -6.51
C VAL A 50 -0.89 -5.58 -6.65
N HIS A 51 -1.91 -5.43 -7.49
CA HIS A 51 -2.88 -6.49 -7.77
C HIS A 51 -2.25 -7.61 -8.61
N ASP A 52 -2.00 -8.77 -7.97
CA ASP A 52 -1.36 -9.95 -8.59
C ASP A 52 -2.40 -10.97 -9.10
N CYS A 53 -3.48 -10.47 -9.70
CA CYS A 53 -4.58 -11.25 -10.30
C CYS A 53 -5.14 -12.36 -9.41
N GLY A 54 -5.43 -12.02 -8.15
CA GLY A 54 -6.16 -12.91 -7.23
C GLY A 54 -7.56 -13.27 -7.74
N PRO A 55 -8.09 -14.47 -7.41
CA PRO A 55 -9.42 -14.90 -7.85
C PRO A 55 -10.58 -14.27 -7.06
N ASP A 56 -10.30 -13.42 -6.07
CA ASP A 56 -11.30 -12.75 -5.26
C ASP A 56 -11.59 -11.32 -5.76
N HIS A 57 -12.39 -10.57 -5.00
CA HIS A 57 -12.76 -9.20 -5.35
C HIS A 57 -11.78 -8.14 -4.83
N SER A 58 -10.49 -8.49 -4.70
CA SER A 58 -9.45 -7.54 -4.27
C SER A 58 -9.37 -6.34 -5.20
N ASP A 59 -9.61 -6.54 -6.49
CA ASP A 59 -9.60 -5.48 -7.50
C ASP A 59 -10.63 -4.39 -7.20
N ARG A 60 -11.84 -4.77 -6.76
CA ARG A 60 -12.89 -3.84 -6.36
C ARG A 60 -12.47 -3.03 -5.14
N VAL A 61 -11.97 -3.68 -4.10
CA VAL A 61 -11.52 -3.01 -2.87
C VAL A 61 -10.37 -2.04 -3.16
N ILE A 62 -9.43 -2.43 -4.03
CA ILE A 62 -8.32 -1.55 -4.45
C ILE A 62 -8.82 -0.31 -5.19
N ARG A 63 -9.83 -0.43 -6.08
CA ARG A 63 -10.42 0.73 -6.76
C ARG A 63 -11.13 1.65 -5.79
N GLU A 64 -11.97 1.09 -4.92
CA GLU A 64 -12.67 1.86 -3.87
C GLU A 64 -11.67 2.60 -2.96
N ALA A 65 -10.54 1.96 -2.62
CA ALA A 65 -9.47 2.57 -1.84
C ALA A 65 -8.77 3.72 -2.58
N ASN A 66 -8.45 3.53 -3.87
CA ASN A 66 -7.84 4.59 -4.69
C ASN A 66 -8.75 5.82 -4.85
N ASP A 67 -10.06 5.60 -4.89
CA ASP A 67 -11.02 6.71 -4.98
C ASP A 67 -11.22 7.42 -3.63
N ALA A 68 -11.06 6.69 -2.51
CA ALA A 68 -11.27 7.21 -1.16
C ALA A 68 -10.03 7.87 -0.53
N TYR A 69 -8.82 7.43 -0.92
CA TYR A 69 -7.56 7.84 -0.28
C TYR A 69 -6.54 8.31 -1.32
N GLU A 70 -6.16 9.60 -1.28
CA GLU A 70 -5.21 10.19 -2.24
C GLU A 70 -3.81 9.56 -2.20
N TRP A 71 -3.44 8.93 -1.09
CA TRP A 71 -2.15 8.26 -0.88
C TRP A 71 -2.14 6.79 -1.36
N VAL A 72 -3.26 6.25 -1.85
CA VAL A 72 -3.33 4.89 -2.41
C VAL A 72 -3.05 4.92 -3.90
N ARG A 73 -2.14 4.06 -4.36
CA ARG A 73 -1.76 3.95 -5.77
C ARG A 73 -1.78 2.49 -6.24
N PRO A 74 -2.70 2.10 -7.13
CA PRO A 74 -2.78 0.73 -7.59
C PRO A 74 -1.79 0.44 -8.74
N VAL A 75 -1.18 -0.73 -8.72
CA VAL A 75 -0.43 -1.32 -9.83
C VAL A 75 -1.12 -2.61 -10.25
N TRP A 76 -1.47 -2.71 -11.53
CA TRP A 76 -2.22 -3.86 -12.07
C TRP A 76 -1.29 -4.77 -12.85
N LEU A 77 -1.05 -5.99 -12.36
CA LEU A 77 -0.37 -7.02 -13.13
C LEU A 77 -1.34 -7.69 -14.11
N SER A 78 -0.82 -8.20 -15.22
CA SER A 78 -1.63 -8.82 -16.28
C SER A 78 -2.02 -10.28 -15.99
N ARG A 79 -1.35 -10.91 -15.03
CA ARG A 79 -1.59 -12.26 -14.52
C ARG A 79 -0.94 -12.39 -13.15
N ASN A 80 -1.15 -13.52 -12.47
CA ASN A 80 -0.41 -13.86 -11.26
C ASN A 80 1.06 -14.18 -11.62
N PHE A 81 2.00 -13.39 -11.09
CA PHE A 81 3.45 -13.62 -11.17
C PHE A 81 4.05 -14.06 -9.83
N GLY A 82 3.30 -13.98 -8.74
CA GLY A 82 3.72 -14.29 -7.39
C GLY A 82 4.32 -13.08 -6.67
N GLN A 83 4.62 -13.29 -5.39
CA GLN A 83 4.98 -12.21 -4.47
C GLN A 83 6.24 -11.44 -4.88
N HIS A 84 7.35 -12.10 -5.24
CA HIS A 84 8.60 -11.39 -5.52
C HIS A 84 8.50 -10.46 -6.74
N PRO A 85 8.00 -10.92 -7.92
CA PRO A 85 7.80 -10.00 -9.05
C PRO A 85 6.84 -8.87 -8.74
N ALA A 86 5.76 -9.13 -8.00
CA ALA A 86 4.81 -8.11 -7.60
C ALA A 86 5.46 -7.05 -6.68
N THR A 87 6.28 -7.46 -5.71
CA THR A 87 7.03 -6.51 -4.87
C THR A 87 7.96 -5.65 -5.71
N ILE A 88 8.71 -6.25 -6.64
CA ILE A 88 9.64 -5.50 -7.51
C ILE A 88 8.87 -4.52 -8.40
N ALA A 89 7.74 -4.95 -8.96
CA ALA A 89 6.90 -4.09 -9.80
C ALA A 89 6.39 -2.86 -9.02
N GLY A 90 5.97 -3.02 -7.77
CA GLY A 90 5.55 -1.90 -6.93
C GLY A 90 6.71 -1.01 -6.47
N MET A 91 7.92 -1.55 -6.27
CA MET A 91 9.10 -0.73 -5.96
C MET A 91 9.59 0.10 -7.15
N ALA A 92 9.22 -0.27 -8.37
CA ALA A 92 9.69 0.37 -9.61
C ALA A 92 8.67 1.35 -10.23
N SER A 93 7.51 1.57 -9.58
CA SER A 93 6.40 2.38 -10.09
C SER A 93 6.39 3.84 -9.63
#